data_AF-A0A356MQM1-F1
#
_entry.id   AF-A0A356MQM1-F1
#
_cell.length_a   1.000
_cell.length_b   1.000
_cell.length_c   1.000
_cell.angle_alpha   90.00
_cell.angle_beta   90.00
_cell.angle_gamma   90.00
#
_symmetry.space_group_name_H-M   'P 1'
#
loop_
_entity.id
_entity.type
_entity.pdbx_description
1 polymer ?
#
loop_
_entity_poly.entity_id
_entity_poly.type
_entity_poly.pdbx_seq_one_letter_code
_entity_poly.pdbx_strand_id
1 'polypeptide(L)'
;MENGEGIRINKYFTQVGYCSRRVADKLIDAGAVKINGEVPEKGTKVMPGDVVTVRGEVVSQDTEKERVYLAVHKPVGIVCTTDKRREKDNIVAFVNY
;
A
#
# COMPACT_ATOMS: atom_id res chain seq x y z
N MET A 1 -7.34 -3.43 -29.08
CA MET A 1 -8.43 -2.94 -28.22
C MET A 1 -7.97 -3.15 -26.79
N GLU A 2 -7.97 -2.08 -26.00
CA GLU A 2 -7.13 -1.87 -24.81
C GLU A 2 -7.20 -3.02 -23.79
N ASN A 3 -6.04 -3.64 -23.54
CA ASN A 3 -5.84 -4.47 -22.37
C ASN A 3 -5.93 -3.56 -21.14
N GLY A 4 -7.13 -3.41 -20.59
CA GLY A 4 -7.30 -2.85 -19.25
C GLY A 4 -6.53 -3.73 -18.27
N GLU A 5 -5.30 -3.35 -17.94
CA GLU A 5 -4.47 -4.05 -16.96
C GLU A 5 -5.08 -3.84 -15.58
N GLY A 6 -6.08 -4.67 -15.25
CA GLY A 6 -6.64 -4.71 -13.90
C GLY A 6 -5.53 -4.96 -12.88
N ILE A 7 -5.45 -4.09 -11.88
CA ILE A 7 -4.43 -4.16 -10.84
C ILE A 7 -4.89 -5.20 -9.82
N ARG A 8 -4.08 -6.23 -9.54
CA ARG A 8 -4.39 -7.18 -8.45
C ARG A 8 -4.64 -6.41 -7.15
N ILE A 9 -5.69 -6.79 -6.43
CA ILE A 9 -6.10 -6.13 -5.19
C ILE A 9 -4.97 -6.01 -4.15
N ASN A 10 -4.08 -7.01 -4.05
CA ASN A 10 -2.91 -6.97 -3.16
C ASN A 10 -1.91 -5.87 -3.55
N LYS A 11 -1.73 -5.66 -4.87
CA LYS A 11 -0.90 -4.58 -5.43
C LYS A 11 -1.61 -3.24 -5.24
N TYR A 12 -2.92 -3.20 -5.46
CA TYR A 12 -3.75 -2.03 -5.23
C TYR A 12 -3.55 -1.50 -3.81
N PHE A 13 -3.79 -2.30 -2.77
CA PHE A 13 -3.60 -1.88 -1.37
C PHE A 13 -2.21 -1.35 -1.02
N THR A 14 -1.17 -1.93 -1.61
CA THR A 14 0.20 -1.46 -1.43
C THR A 14 0.40 -0.10 -2.11
N GLN A 15 -0.16 0.08 -3.30
CA GLN A 15 -0.03 1.30 -4.10
C GLN A 15 -0.82 2.46 -3.48
N VAL A 16 -1.98 2.19 -2.88
CA VAL A 16 -2.73 3.20 -2.12
C VAL A 16 -2.05 3.53 -0.78
N GLY A 17 -1.07 2.74 -0.36
CA GLY A 17 -0.38 2.90 0.92
C GLY A 17 -1.27 2.57 2.12
N TYR A 18 -2.34 1.80 1.93
CA TYR A 18 -3.26 1.44 3.01
C TYR A 18 -2.63 0.38 3.94
N CYS A 19 -2.06 -0.68 3.36
CA CYS A 19 -1.38 -1.72 4.15
C CYS A 19 -0.40 -2.56 3.32
N SER A 20 0.48 -3.29 4.03
CA SER A 20 1.38 -4.28 3.43
C SER A 20 0.60 -5.43 2.76
N ARG A 21 1.19 -6.04 1.72
CA ARG A 21 0.59 -7.19 0.99
C ARG A 21 0.00 -8.27 1.89
N ARG A 22 0.73 -8.66 2.95
CA ARG A 22 0.28 -9.69 3.93
C ARG A 22 -0.92 -9.26 4.77
N VAL A 23 -1.05 -7.97 5.05
CA VAL A 23 -2.19 -7.41 5.79
C VAL A 23 -3.39 -7.29 4.87
N ALA A 24 -3.16 -6.94 3.60
CA ALA A 24 -4.20 -6.94 2.57
C ALA A 24 -4.84 -8.33 2.44
N ASP A 25 -4.06 -9.40 2.37
CA ASP A 25 -4.57 -10.77 2.32
C ASP A 25 -5.48 -11.10 3.51
N LYS A 26 -5.09 -10.68 4.72
CA LYS A 26 -5.88 -10.89 5.95
C LYS A 26 -7.19 -10.09 5.94
N LEU A 27 -7.18 -8.88 5.39
CA LEU A 27 -8.38 -8.05 5.29
C LEU A 27 -9.37 -8.61 4.27
N ILE A 28 -8.86 -9.19 3.18
CA ILE A 28 -9.66 -9.90 2.17
C ILE A 28 -10.26 -11.17 2.79
N ASP A 29 -9.45 -11.97 3.50
CA ASP A 29 -9.93 -13.16 4.23
C ASP A 29 -11.01 -12.83 5.27
N ALA A 30 -10.89 -11.68 5.92
CA ALA A 30 -11.87 -11.22 6.89
C ALA A 30 -13.16 -10.66 6.25
N GLY A 31 -13.26 -10.61 4.92
CA GLY A 31 -14.38 -9.99 4.21
C GLY A 31 -14.52 -8.49 4.50
N ALA A 32 -13.45 -7.86 5.00
CA ALA A 32 -13.44 -6.45 5.37
C ALA A 32 -13.26 -5.54 4.14
N VAL A 33 -12.95 -6.13 2.98
CA VAL A 33 -12.77 -5.45 1.70
C VAL A 33 -14.02 -5.68 0.84
N LYS A 34 -14.47 -4.64 0.14
CA LYS A 34 -15.53 -4.68 -0.85
C LYS A 34 -15.09 -3.95 -2.11
N ILE A 35 -15.28 -4.55 -3.27
CA ILE A 35 -15.12 -3.89 -4.57
C ILE A 35 -16.52 -3.70 -5.13
N ASN A 36 -16.92 -2.45 -5.37
CA ASN A 36 -18.23 -2.11 -5.91
C ASN A 36 -19.42 -2.73 -5.13
N GLY A 37 -19.24 -2.92 -3.82
CA GLY A 37 -20.24 -3.54 -2.93
C GLY A 37 -20.12 -5.06 -2.75
N GLU A 38 -19.35 -5.77 -3.59
CA GLU A 38 -19.11 -7.21 -3.48
C GLU A 38 -17.81 -7.52 -2.73
N VAL A 39 -17.78 -8.60 -1.95
CA VAL A 39 -16.56 -9.06 -1.27
C VAL A 39 -15.69 -9.77 -2.32
N PRO A 40 -14.49 -9.24 -2.66
CA PRO A 40 -13.63 -9.87 -3.63
C PRO A 40 -12.91 -11.08 -3.04
N GLU A 41 -12.57 -12.04 -3.88
CA GLU A 41 -11.71 -13.15 -3.51
C GLU A 41 -10.21 -12.78 -3.60
N LYS A 42 -9.36 -13.63 -3.03
CA LYS A 42 -7.91 -13.51 -3.14
C LYS A 42 -7.47 -13.55 -4.60
N GLY A 43 -6.82 -12.49 -5.06
CA GLY A 43 -6.28 -12.41 -6.41
C GLY A 43 -7.21 -11.75 -7.43
N THR A 44 -8.39 -11.26 -7.01
CA THR A 44 -9.25 -10.42 -7.85
C THR A 44 -8.47 -9.20 -8.34
N LYS A 45 -8.72 -8.83 -9.60
CA LYS A 45 -8.17 -7.64 -10.23
C LYS A 45 -9.17 -6.50 -10.10
N VAL A 46 -8.69 -5.36 -9.60
CA VAL A 46 -9.41 -4.10 -9.54
C VAL A 46 -9.26 -3.41 -10.89
N MET A 47 -10.37 -3.07 -11.54
CA MET A 47 -10.36 -2.32 -12.79
C MET A 47 -10.29 -0.80 -12.51
N PRO A 48 -9.70 -0.01 -13.42
CA PRO A 48 -9.72 1.44 -13.31
C PRO A 48 -11.17 1.95 -13.46
N GLY A 49 -11.82 2.24 -12.34
CA GLY A 49 -13.25 2.58 -12.25
C GLY A 49 -13.96 1.86 -11.11
N ASP A 50 -13.38 0.78 -10.60
CA ASP A 50 -13.92 0.05 -9.46
C ASP A 50 -13.68 0.81 -8.15
N VAL A 51 -14.71 0.89 -7.32
CA VAL A 51 -14.62 1.50 -5.98
C VAL A 51 -14.25 0.43 -4.97
N VAL A 52 -13.02 0.48 -4.46
CA VAL A 52 -12.57 -0.40 -3.38
C VAL A 52 -12.88 0.27 -2.04
N THR A 53 -13.57 -0.45 -1.16
CA THR A 53 -13.94 0.00 0.18
C THR A 53 -13.39 -0.97 1.20
N VAL A 54 -12.74 -0.49 2.25
CA VAL A 54 -12.29 -1.33 3.38
C VAL A 54 -12.96 -0.84 4.64
N ARG A 55 -13.71 -1.71 5.32
CA ARG A 55 -14.42 -1.40 6.57
C ARG A 55 -15.32 -0.15 6.51
N GLY A 56 -15.82 0.19 5.31
CA GLY A 56 -16.65 1.38 5.08
C GLY A 56 -15.89 2.62 4.62
N GLU A 57 -14.55 2.58 4.59
CA GLU A 57 -13.73 3.66 4.04
C GLU A 57 -13.38 3.37 2.56
N VAL A 58 -13.66 4.32 1.67
CA VAL A 58 -13.29 4.20 0.26
C VAL A 58 -11.78 4.33 0.15
N VAL A 59 -11.12 3.26 -0.24
CA VAL A 59 -9.69 3.21 -0.51
C VAL A 59 -9.52 3.50 -2.00
N SER A 60 -9.39 4.78 -2.32
CA SER A 60 -9.16 5.29 -3.68
C SER A 60 -7.67 5.49 -3.93
N GLN A 61 -7.19 5.18 -5.15
CA GLN A 61 -5.93 5.76 -5.61
C GLN A 61 -6.13 7.27 -5.76
N ASP A 62 -5.93 8.02 -4.67
CA ASP A 62 -5.56 9.42 -4.77
C ASP A 62 -4.31 9.46 -5.65
N THR A 63 -4.52 9.86 -6.89
CA THR A 63 -3.54 9.80 -7.98
C THR A 63 -2.45 10.86 -7.79
N GLU A 64 -2.46 11.53 -6.63
CA GLU A 64 -1.59 12.65 -6.25
C GLU A 64 -0.78 12.36 -4.98
N LYS A 65 -0.41 11.10 -4.72
CA LYS A 65 0.74 10.89 -3.83
C LYS A 65 2.00 11.33 -4.56
N GLU A 66 2.36 12.60 -4.38
CA GLU A 66 3.61 13.21 -4.82
C GLU A 66 4.74 12.22 -4.56
N ARG A 67 5.41 11.77 -5.62
CA ARG A 67 6.53 10.84 -5.47
C ARG A 67 7.72 11.62 -4.94
N VAL A 68 7.98 11.46 -3.65
CA VAL A 68 9.13 12.10 -3.01
C VAL A 68 10.36 11.23 -3.22
N TYR A 69 11.39 11.80 -3.86
CA TYR A 69 12.69 11.17 -4.04
C TYR A 69 13.72 11.91 -3.18
N LEU A 70 14.32 11.22 -2.22
CA LEU A 70 15.36 11.76 -1.35
C LEU A 70 16.70 11.07 -1.66
N ALA A 71 17.71 11.87 -1.99
CA ALA A 71 19.09 11.42 -2.10
C ALA A 71 19.79 11.67 -0.76
N VAL A 72 20.23 10.62 -0.08
CA VAL A 72 20.77 10.70 1.28
C VAL A 72 22.18 10.12 1.30
N HIS A 73 23.15 10.94 1.66
CA HIS A 73 24.50 10.46 1.98
C HIS A 73 24.53 10.00 3.44
N LYS A 74 24.30 8.71 3.64
CA LYS A 74 24.17 8.13 4.97
C LYS A 74 25.55 7.95 5.63
N PRO A 75 25.79 8.51 6.83
CA PRO A 75 27.02 8.28 7.59
C PRO A 75 27.12 6.85 8.15
N VAL A 76 28.33 6.49 8.56
CA VAL A 76 28.64 5.21 9.22
C VAL A 76 27.91 5.14 10.57
N GLY A 77 27.25 4.02 10.87
CA GLY A 77 26.52 3.80 12.13
C GLY A 77 24.99 3.76 12.02
N ILE A 78 24.40 4.28 10.95
CA ILE A 78 22.95 4.19 10.72
C ILE A 78 22.60 2.83 10.10
N VAL A 79 21.41 2.29 10.35
CA VAL A 79 20.94 1.03 9.74
C VAL A 79 19.84 1.30 8.73
N CYS A 80 19.90 0.63 7.57
CA CYS A 80 18.87 0.68 6.53
C CYS A 80 17.66 -0.19 6.92
N THR A 81 16.96 0.23 7.97
CA THR A 81 15.74 -0.43 8.43
C THR A 81 14.61 0.59 8.58
N THR A 82 13.38 0.13 8.42
CA THR A 82 12.17 0.91 8.75
C THR A 82 11.65 0.61 10.15
N ASP A 83 12.31 -0.30 10.88
CA ASP A 83 11.88 -0.74 12.19
C ASP A 83 12.29 0.24 13.30
N LYS A 84 11.37 1.14 13.66
CA LYS A 84 11.55 2.13 14.72
C LYS A 84 11.58 1.53 16.14
N ARG A 85 11.24 0.24 16.33
CA ARG A 85 11.12 -0.37 17.66
C ARG A 85 12.43 -0.95 18.19
N ARG A 86 13.28 -1.46 17.30
CA ARG A 86 14.55 -2.11 17.69
C ARG A 86 15.79 -1.26 17.43
N GLU A 87 15.78 -0.44 16.38
CA GLU A 87 16.92 0.39 16.01
C GLU A 87 16.57 1.88 16.10
N LYS A 88 17.20 2.57 17.06
CA LYS A 88 17.05 4.03 17.22
C LYS A 88 17.73 4.80 16.08
N ASP A 89 18.85 4.27 15.57
CA ASP A 89 19.65 4.86 14.49
C ASP A 89 19.23 4.33 13.11
N ASN A 90 17.94 4.41 12.80
CA ASN A 90 17.42 3.94 11.52
C ASN A 90 17.40 5.07 10.48
N ILE A 91 17.45 4.70 9.19
CA ILE A 91 17.45 5.66 8.08
C ILE A 91 16.21 6.55 8.08
N VAL A 92 15.06 6.07 8.55
CA VAL A 92 13.83 6.87 8.63
C VAL A 92 13.97 8.00 9.65
N ALA A 93 14.58 7.73 10.81
CA ALA A 93 14.86 8.72 11.85
C ALA A 93 15.91 9.73 11.40
N PHE A 94 16.91 9.29 10.62
CA PHE A 94 17.94 10.18 10.08
C PHE A 94 17.42 11.15 9.03
N VAL A 95 16.54 10.68 8.14
CA VAL A 95 16.03 11.48 7.01
C VAL A 95 14.96 12.48 7.48
N ASN A 96 14.33 12.25 8.64
CA ASN A 96 13.40 13.15 9.32
C ASN A 96 12.30 13.71 8.38
N TYR A 97 11.84 12.86 7.46
CA TYR A 97 10.79 13.12 6.47
C TYR A 97 9.57 12.28 6.79
#